data_AF-A0A078LVB2-F1
#
_entry.id   AF-A0A078LVB2-F1
#
_cell.length_a   1.000
_cell.length_b   1.000
_cell.length_c   1.000
_cell.angle_alpha   90.00
_cell.angle_beta   90.00
_cell.angle_gamma   90.00
#
_symmetry.space_group_name_H-M   'P 1'
#
loop_
_entity.id
_entity.type
_entity.pdbx_description
1 polymer ?
#
loop_
_entity_poly.entity_id
_entity_poly.type
_entity_poly.pdbx_seq_one_letter_code
_entity_poly.pdbx_strand_id
1 'polypeptide(L)'
;MWHLTCGTGDSRAGTRMAVSLHRPEALALLYRPRLVGPDRLASLADQWRAAVRQHSLIRRWDQGFFAGEDYQRIDQQLTAACGVDWQPLARAMAEVMAACNGFFPTDMLLFWRARELARMDLLQLSDCVESKYENVQVRRPEP
;
A
#
# COMPACT_ATOMS: atom_id res chain seq x y z
N MET A 1 -9.26 -16.11 23.09
CA MET A 1 -8.27 -15.64 22.10
C MET A 1 -7.78 -14.26 22.53
N TRP A 2 -6.50 -13.96 22.36
CA TRP A 2 -5.88 -12.69 22.74
C TRP A 2 -5.64 -11.84 21.50
N HIS A 3 -5.89 -10.54 21.59
CA HIS A 3 -5.52 -9.54 20.59
C HIS A 3 -4.20 -8.90 21.00
N LEU A 4 -3.23 -9.01 20.12
CA LEU A 4 -2.00 -8.25 20.15
C LEU A 4 -2.13 -7.19 19.06
N THR A 5 -2.01 -5.93 19.43
CA THR A 5 -1.91 -4.83 18.47
C THR A 5 -0.65 -5.03 17.63
N CYS A 6 -0.79 -5.45 16.37
CA CYS A 6 0.30 -5.47 15.41
C CYS A 6 0.50 -4.04 14.87
N GLY A 7 1.32 -3.26 15.58
CA GLY A 7 1.48 -1.83 15.33
C GLY A 7 0.42 -1.00 16.06
N THR A 8 0.10 0.19 15.56
CA THR A 8 -0.79 1.14 16.23
C THR A 8 -2.28 0.94 15.94
N GLY A 9 -2.63 -0.02 15.06
CA GLY A 9 -3.98 -0.15 14.50
C GLY A 9 -4.34 0.96 13.48
N ASP A 10 -3.42 1.90 13.27
CA ASP A 10 -3.51 2.99 12.32
C ASP A 10 -2.59 2.72 11.13
N SER A 11 -3.18 2.36 10.00
CA SER A 11 -2.45 2.03 8.78
C SER A 11 -2.16 3.24 7.89
N ARG A 12 -2.31 4.47 8.40
CA ARG A 12 -1.94 5.67 7.66
C ARG A 12 -0.43 5.74 7.45
N ALA A 13 -0.02 6.19 6.28
CA ALA A 13 1.39 6.25 5.89
C ALA A 13 2.21 7.21 6.78
N GLY A 14 1.60 8.28 7.27
CA GLY A 14 2.25 9.24 8.19
C GLY A 14 2.45 8.75 9.62
N THR A 15 1.83 7.63 10.02
CA THR A 15 1.87 7.13 11.40
C THR A 15 2.48 5.73 11.51
N ARG A 16 2.62 5.00 10.40
CA ARG A 16 3.24 3.67 10.39
C ARG A 16 4.74 3.78 10.58
N MET A 17 5.30 2.90 11.41
CA MET A 17 6.72 2.87 11.72
C MET A 17 7.19 1.41 11.81
N ALA A 18 8.40 1.14 11.34
CA ALA A 18 9.01 -0.18 11.52
C ALA A 18 9.26 -0.44 13.02
N VAL A 19 9.06 -1.67 13.46
CA VAL A 19 9.25 -2.08 14.87
C VAL A 19 10.64 -1.69 15.39
N SER A 20 11.66 -1.82 14.54
CA SER A 20 13.05 -1.48 14.86
C SER A 20 13.32 0.01 15.12
N LEU A 21 12.40 0.90 14.74
CA LEU A 21 12.52 2.34 14.96
C LEU A 21 11.89 2.79 16.28
N HIS A 22 11.19 1.89 16.99
CA HIS A 22 10.70 2.18 18.34
C HIS A 22 11.80 1.96 19.38
N ARG A 23 11.80 2.80 20.42
CA ARG A 23 12.57 2.51 21.64
C ARG A 23 12.02 1.23 22.29
N PRO A 24 12.87 0.35 22.86
CA PRO A 24 12.42 -0.89 23.48
C PRO A 24 11.29 -0.71 24.50
N GLU A 25 11.32 0.35 25.30
CA GLU A 25 10.31 0.64 26.32
C GLU A 25 8.94 0.99 25.70
N ALA A 26 8.94 1.61 24.52
CA ALA A 26 7.71 1.94 23.79
C ALA A 26 7.01 0.67 23.25
N LEU A 27 7.77 -0.37 22.91
CA LEU A 27 7.21 -1.64 22.44
C LEU A 27 6.34 -2.31 23.50
N ALA A 28 6.76 -2.28 24.77
CA ALA A 28 5.99 -2.88 25.87
C ALA A 28 4.60 -2.23 26.08
N LEU A 29 4.44 -0.97 25.68
CA LEU A 29 3.15 -0.27 25.70
C LEU A 29 2.31 -0.61 24.45
N LEU A 30 2.96 -0.71 23.29
CA LEU A 30 2.29 -0.98 22.01
C LEU A 30 1.78 -2.42 21.91
N TYR A 31 2.50 -3.40 22.44
CA TYR A 31 2.20 -4.83 22.28
C TYR A 31 1.58 -5.45 23.53
N ARG A 32 0.69 -4.73 24.22
CA ARG A 32 -0.04 -5.28 25.39
C ARG A 32 -1.16 -6.21 24.92
N PRO A 33 -1.14 -7.51 25.27
CA PRO A 33 -2.22 -8.43 24.96
C PRO A 33 -3.52 -7.98 25.63
N ARG A 34 -4.63 -8.05 24.89
CA ARG A 34 -5.98 -7.82 25.42
C ARG A 34 -6.86 -9.01 25.12
N LEU A 35 -7.71 -9.40 26.07
CA LEU A 35 -8.64 -10.48 25.83
C LEU A 35 -9.70 -10.02 24.80
N VAL A 36 -9.95 -10.86 23.79
CA VAL A 36 -11.00 -10.57 22.80
C VAL A 36 -12.29 -11.20 23.28
N GLY A 37 -13.32 -10.38 23.48
CA GLY A 37 -14.67 -10.85 23.81
C GLY A 37 -15.31 -11.65 22.67
N PRO A 38 -16.30 -12.51 22.98
CA PRO A 38 -16.93 -13.41 22.00
C PRO A 38 -17.57 -12.66 20.82
N ASP A 39 -18.26 -11.55 21.06
CA ASP A 39 -18.91 -10.76 20.01
C ASP A 39 -17.90 -10.18 19.02
N ARG A 40 -16.76 -9.70 19.53
CA ARG A 40 -15.69 -9.18 18.69
C ARG A 40 -15.03 -10.29 17.87
N LEU A 41 -14.89 -11.49 18.44
CA LEU A 41 -14.38 -12.66 17.71
C LEU A 41 -15.32 -13.05 16.57
N ALA A 42 -16.62 -13.10 16.82
CA ALA A 42 -17.62 -13.39 15.80
C ALA A 42 -17.57 -12.36 14.66
N SER A 43 -17.54 -11.06 14.99
CA SER A 43 -17.43 -9.99 14.00
C SER A 43 -16.15 -10.07 13.15
N LEU A 44 -14.99 -10.33 13.77
CA LEU A 44 -13.73 -10.49 13.03
C LEU A 44 -13.75 -11.73 12.12
N ALA A 45 -14.34 -12.83 12.59
CA ALA A 45 -14.52 -14.03 11.77
C ALA A 45 -15.44 -13.78 10.57
N ASP A 46 -16.52 -13.02 10.75
CA ASP A 46 -17.43 -12.63 9.67
C ASP A 46 -16.72 -11.76 8.63
N GLN A 47 -15.99 -10.74 9.07
CA GLN A 47 -15.20 -9.88 8.21
C GLN A 47 -14.14 -10.65 7.43
N TRP A 48 -13.42 -11.55 8.09
CA TRP A 48 -12.43 -12.40 7.42
C TRP A 48 -13.07 -13.29 6.35
N ARG A 49 -14.18 -13.96 6.68
CA ARG A 49 -14.90 -14.80 5.71
C ARG A 49 -15.42 -13.98 4.52
N ALA A 50 -15.89 -12.76 4.76
CA ALA A 50 -16.29 -11.85 3.70
C ALA A 50 -15.09 -11.47 2.81
N ALA A 51 -13.97 -11.08 3.40
CA ALA A 51 -12.75 -10.72 2.69
C ALA A 51 -12.18 -11.88 1.85
N VAL A 52 -12.29 -13.13 2.34
CA VAL A 52 -11.88 -14.33 1.59
C VAL A 52 -12.80 -14.56 0.38
N ARG A 53 -14.11 -14.35 0.52
CA ARG A 53 -15.08 -14.49 -0.60
C ARG A 53 -14.94 -13.38 -1.64
N GLN A 54 -14.58 -12.16 -1.21
CA GLN A 54 -14.21 -11.06 -2.11
C GLN A 54 -12.86 -11.40 -2.76
N HIS A 55 -12.91 -11.93 -3.99
CA HIS A 55 -11.74 -12.16 -4.85
C HIS A 55 -11.15 -10.83 -5.37
N SER A 56 -10.83 -9.90 -4.47
CA SER A 56 -10.29 -8.58 -4.81
C SER A 56 -8.77 -8.65 -5.02
N LEU A 57 -8.26 -7.82 -5.92
CA LEU A 57 -6.84 -7.72 -6.23
C LEU A 57 -6.07 -7.07 -5.08
N ILE A 58 -6.67 -6.06 -4.45
CA ILE A 58 -6.16 -5.40 -3.24
C ILE A 58 -7.21 -5.51 -2.13
N ARG A 59 -6.75 -5.76 -0.91
CA ARG A 59 -7.53 -5.65 0.32
C ARG A 59 -6.94 -4.52 1.15
N ARG A 60 -7.64 -3.38 1.19
CA ARG A 60 -7.23 -2.19 1.92
C ARG A 60 -7.88 -2.18 3.30
N TRP A 61 -7.09 -1.94 4.34
CA TRP A 61 -7.61 -1.70 5.68
C TRP A 61 -8.03 -0.24 5.82
N ASP A 62 -9.31 0.02 6.05
CA ASP A 62 -9.84 1.36 6.27
C ASP A 62 -10.93 1.31 7.34
N GLN A 63 -10.92 2.30 8.25
CA GLN A 63 -11.90 2.45 9.33
C GLN A 63 -12.27 1.16 10.08
N GLY A 64 -11.33 0.23 10.25
CA GLY A 64 -11.55 -1.01 11.00
C GLY A 64 -12.12 -2.19 10.21
N PHE A 65 -12.16 -2.12 8.88
CA PHE A 65 -12.61 -3.20 7.99
C PHE A 65 -11.69 -3.37 6.77
N PHE A 66 -11.80 -4.51 6.09
CA PHE A 66 -11.16 -4.74 4.79
C PHE A 66 -12.10 -4.32 3.66
N ALA A 67 -11.70 -3.33 2.87
CA ALA A 67 -12.31 -2.97 1.60
C ALA A 67 -11.55 -3.66 0.46
N GLY A 68 -12.30 -4.39 -0.38
CA GLY A 68 -11.78 -4.92 -1.63
C GLY A 68 -11.76 -3.87 -2.73
N GLU A 69 -10.65 -3.74 -3.45
CA GLU A 69 -10.50 -2.83 -4.60
C GLU A 69 -9.66 -3.45 -5.72
N ASP A 70 -9.70 -2.83 -6.90
CA ASP A 70 -8.81 -3.13 -8.02
C ASP A 70 -7.56 -2.21 -8.00
N TYR A 71 -6.83 -2.14 -9.11
CA TYR A 71 -5.63 -1.30 -9.21
C TYR A 71 -5.90 0.17 -9.53
N GLN A 72 -7.14 0.57 -9.86
CA GLN A 72 -7.43 1.93 -10.36
C GLN A 72 -6.96 3.02 -9.40
N ARG A 73 -7.15 2.83 -8.09
CA ARG A 73 -6.71 3.80 -7.09
C ARG A 73 -5.19 3.97 -7.06
N ILE A 74 -4.44 2.86 -7.15
CA ILE A 74 -2.98 2.90 -7.20
C ILE A 74 -2.49 3.50 -8.51
N ASP A 75 -3.14 3.15 -9.62
CA ASP A 75 -2.81 3.69 -10.94
C ASP A 75 -3.00 5.20 -11.00
N GLN A 76 -4.14 5.70 -10.50
CA GLN A 76 -4.41 7.13 -10.41
C GLN A 76 -3.36 7.87 -9.56
N GLN A 77 -2.98 7.30 -8.42
CA GLN A 77 -1.94 7.87 -7.56
C GLN A 77 -0.58 7.90 -8.27
N LEU A 78 -0.23 6.84 -8.99
CA LEU A 78 1.03 6.74 -9.71
C LEU A 78 1.08 7.70 -10.90
N THR A 79 0.01 7.80 -11.69
CA THR A 79 -0.10 8.78 -12.78
C THR A 79 -0.06 10.21 -12.25
N ALA A 80 -0.72 10.50 -11.12
CA ALA A 80 -0.71 11.83 -10.51
C ALA A 80 0.68 12.23 -9.97
N ALA A 81 1.48 11.26 -9.52
CA ALA A 81 2.87 11.49 -9.11
C ALA A 81 3.83 11.70 -10.30
N CYS A 82 3.38 11.48 -11.54
CA CYS A 82 4.21 11.63 -12.73
C CYS A 82 4.10 13.03 -13.36
N GLY A 83 5.23 13.70 -13.56
CA GLY A 83 5.32 14.96 -14.31
C GLY A 83 5.21 14.77 -15.83
N VAL A 84 5.14 15.87 -16.57
CA VAL A 84 5.26 15.85 -18.06
C VAL A 84 6.73 15.76 -18.50
N ASP A 85 7.65 16.24 -17.66
CA ASP A 85 9.08 16.07 -17.85
C ASP A 85 9.55 14.70 -17.35
N TRP A 86 10.64 14.20 -17.94
CA TRP A 86 11.29 12.98 -17.48
C TRP A 86 11.79 13.15 -16.04
N GLN A 87 11.43 12.19 -15.19
CA GLN A 87 11.88 12.13 -13.81
C GLN A 87 12.14 10.69 -13.37
N PRO A 88 12.91 10.45 -12.30
CA PRO A 88 13.13 9.10 -11.78
C PRO A 88 11.82 8.44 -11.37
N LEU A 89 11.56 7.24 -11.85
CA LEU A 89 10.37 6.45 -11.48
C LEU A 89 10.34 6.17 -9.97
N ALA A 90 11.49 5.89 -9.37
CA ALA A 90 11.64 5.68 -7.93
C ALA A 90 11.09 6.86 -7.10
N ARG A 91 11.19 8.10 -7.60
CA ARG A 91 10.63 9.28 -6.94
C ARG A 91 9.10 9.23 -6.92
N ALA A 92 8.47 9.01 -8.07
CA ALA A 92 7.01 8.89 -8.16
C ALA A 92 6.48 7.72 -7.31
N MET A 93 7.16 6.58 -7.33
CA MET A 93 6.83 5.43 -6.48
C MET A 93 6.91 5.78 -4.99
N ALA A 94 7.97 6.46 -4.55
CA ALA A 94 8.13 6.89 -3.16
C ALA A 94 7.02 7.84 -2.71
N GLU A 95 6.58 8.77 -3.58
CA GLU A 95 5.44 9.65 -3.31
C GLU A 95 4.14 8.86 -3.10
N VAL A 96 3.86 7.87 -3.95
CA VAL A 96 2.70 6.97 -3.78
C VAL A 96 2.81 6.18 -2.47
N MET A 97 3.97 5.60 -2.18
CA MET A 97 4.20 4.86 -0.94
C MET A 97 3.95 5.74 0.29
N ALA A 98 4.43 6.99 0.27
CA ALA A 98 4.27 7.94 1.37
C ALA A 98 2.83 8.44 1.58
N ALA A 99 1.98 8.40 0.55
CA ALA A 99 0.59 8.84 0.63
C ALA A 99 -0.43 7.69 0.81
N CYS A 100 -0.05 6.44 0.52
CA CYS A 100 -0.97 5.32 0.49
C CYS A 100 -1.30 4.78 1.91
N ASN A 101 -2.53 5.05 2.35
CA ASN A 101 -3.08 4.62 3.65
C ASN A 101 -3.81 3.27 3.57
N GLY A 102 -3.66 2.39 4.56
CA GLY A 102 -4.44 1.16 4.62
C GLY A 102 -3.97 0.03 3.69
N PHE A 103 -3.02 0.32 2.81
CA PHE A 103 -2.38 -0.63 1.93
C PHE A 103 -0.91 -0.25 1.79
N PHE A 104 -0.03 -1.24 1.75
CA PHE A 104 1.40 -1.04 1.55
C PHE A 104 1.75 -1.42 0.09
N PRO A 105 1.77 -0.45 -0.84
CA PRO A 105 2.16 -0.73 -2.20
C PRO A 105 3.68 -0.93 -2.21
N THR A 106 4.13 -2.16 -2.45
CA THR A 106 5.55 -2.46 -2.55
C THR A 106 6.13 -1.78 -3.79
N ASP A 107 7.44 -1.55 -3.78
CA ASP A 107 8.19 -1.09 -4.94
C ASP A 107 8.00 -2.02 -6.15
N MET A 108 8.02 -3.34 -5.94
CA MET A 108 7.78 -4.32 -6.99
C MET A 108 6.37 -4.21 -7.60
N LEU A 109 5.34 -3.98 -6.77
CA LEU A 109 3.97 -3.79 -7.25
C LEU A 109 3.87 -2.49 -8.06
N LEU A 110 4.38 -1.39 -7.53
CA LEU A 110 4.32 -0.09 -8.21
C LEU A 110 5.11 -0.08 -9.51
N PHE A 111 6.25 -0.75 -9.55
CA PHE A 111 7.03 -0.91 -10.78
C PHE A 111 6.27 -1.72 -11.82
N TRP A 112 5.64 -2.84 -11.43
CA TRP A 112 4.77 -3.60 -12.32
C TRP A 112 3.60 -2.74 -12.82
N ARG A 113 2.91 -1.99 -11.94
CA ARG A 113 1.83 -1.08 -12.34
C ARG A 113 2.31 0.01 -13.30
N ALA A 114 3.49 0.60 -13.09
CA ALA A 114 4.06 1.58 -14.01
C ALA A 114 4.22 1.01 -15.43
N ARG A 115 4.67 -0.25 -15.53
CA ARG A 115 4.81 -0.95 -16.82
C ARG A 115 3.44 -1.23 -17.45
N GLU A 116 2.45 -1.64 -16.68
CA GLU A 116 1.09 -1.84 -17.18
C GLU A 116 0.47 -0.53 -17.70
N LEU A 117 0.66 0.57 -16.98
CA LEU A 117 0.22 1.90 -17.43
C LEU A 117 0.95 2.38 -18.68
N ALA A 118 2.24 2.04 -18.82
CA ALA A 118 2.98 2.34 -20.03
C ALA A 118 2.49 1.54 -21.24
N ARG A 119 2.04 0.29 -21.05
CA ARG A 119 1.40 -0.51 -22.11
C ARG A 119 0.03 0.02 -22.53
N MET A 120 -0.60 0.84 -21.68
CA MET A 120 -1.87 1.53 -21.95
C MET A 120 -1.66 2.97 -22.45
N ASP A 121 -0.42 3.36 -22.74
CA ASP A 121 -0.04 4.72 -23.15
C ASP A 121 -0.44 5.80 -22.13
N LEU A 122 -0.63 5.44 -20.85
CA LEU A 122 -0.93 6.39 -19.76
C LEU A 122 0.33 6.95 -19.11
N LEU A 123 1.48 6.28 -19.32
CA LEU A 123 2.81 6.69 -18.89
C LEU A 123 3.82 6.36 -20.00
N GLN A 124 4.96 7.04 -20.00
CA GLN A 124 6.10 6.70 -20.83
C GLN A 124 7.29 6.36 -19.92
N LEU A 125 7.98 5.27 -20.21
CA LEU A 125 9.16 4.81 -19.48
C LEU A 125 10.38 4.88 -20.39
N SER A 126 11.52 5.31 -19.86
CA SER A 126 12.78 5.37 -20.64
C SER A 126 13.35 4.00 -20.98
N ASP A 127 13.05 3.01 -20.15
CA ASP A 127 13.37 1.60 -20.34
C ASP A 127 12.28 0.76 -19.65
N CYS A 128 11.81 -0.29 -20.32
CA CYS A 128 10.67 -1.10 -19.89
C CYS A 128 10.96 -2.60 -19.78
N VAL A 129 12.17 -3.04 -20.16
CA VAL A 129 12.39 -4.46 -20.50
C VAL A 129 13.06 -5.26 -19.39
N GLU A 130 14.16 -4.83 -18.75
CA GLU A 130 14.84 -5.68 -17.73
C GLU A 130 15.60 -4.91 -16.63
N SER A 131 15.53 -3.58 -16.63
CA SER A 131 16.25 -2.75 -15.68
C SER A 131 15.59 -2.72 -14.30
N LYS A 132 16.41 -2.67 -13.26
CA LYS A 132 15.94 -2.28 -11.91
C LYS A 132 15.28 -0.91 -12.01
N TYR A 133 14.14 -0.73 -11.35
CA TYR A 133 13.38 0.52 -11.38
C TYR A 133 14.20 1.76 -10.96
N GLU A 134 15.29 1.55 -10.22
CA GLU A 134 16.24 2.57 -9.76
C GLU A 134 16.76 3.49 -10.88
N ASN A 135 16.91 2.97 -12.11
CA ASN A 135 17.43 3.72 -13.25
C ASN A 135 16.35 4.15 -14.26
N VAL A 136 15.10 3.74 -14.04
CA VAL A 136 14.00 4.01 -14.98
C VAL A 136 13.53 5.45 -14.80
N GLN A 137 13.45 6.21 -15.89
CA GLN A 137 12.75 7.49 -15.92
C GLN A 137 11.30 7.26 -16.36
N VAL A 138 10.41 8.11 -15.88
CA VAL A 138 9.00 8.13 -16.21
C VAL A 138 8.55 9.55 -16.54
N ARG A 139 7.59 9.68 -17.46
CA ARG A 139 6.80 10.89 -17.65
C ARG A 139 5.37 10.54 -18.05
N ARG A 140 4.46 11.50 -17.93
CA ARG A 140 3.14 11.43 -18.57
C ARG A 140 3.28 11.75 -20.07
N PRO A 141 2.47 11.13 -20.93
CA PRO A 141 2.36 11.54 -22.33
C PRO A 141 1.92 13.01 -22.41
N GLU A 142 2.38 13.70 -23.45
CA GLU A 142 1.83 15.01 -23.81
C GLU A 142 0.39 14.84 -24.30
N PRO A 143 -0.53 15.77 -23.96
CA PRO A 143 -1.93 15.72 -24.37
C PRO A 143 -2.13 15.89 -25.89
#